data_AF-A0A445EHS3-F1
#
_entry.id   AF-A0A445EHS3-F1
#
_cell.length_a   1.000
_cell.length_b   1.000
_cell.length_c   1.000
_cell.angle_alpha   90.00
_cell.angle_beta   90.00
_cell.angle_gamma   90.00
#
_symmetry.space_group_name_H-M   'P 1'
#
loop_
_entity.id
_entity.type
_entity.pdbx_description
1 polymer ?
#
loop_
_entity_poly.entity_id
_entity_poly.type
_entity_poly.pdbx_seq_one_letter_code
_entity_poly.pdbx_strand_id
1 'polypeptide(L)'
;MDVIVSIISGSFRYLVSLPPGDDGGEWLKEMRGNLGLMATVIATMAFQNGLNPPGGVIQNGDNGSVTCPLPIAHGQACPGQSVYAAVDRHGYSGFMLTNSISFLFSITTCILVISGVPLGPGYPTLVLAMLMSFSLILLAVSYTLGAFLLNPRIQKTHAGFRVFIYVFVTFLVVLLSLRFVALILAVRRVKKKADTTPALPSQ
;
A
#
# COMPACT_ATOMS: atom_id res chain seq x y z
N MET A 1 5.03 12.52 -26.54
CA MET A 1 5.34 12.14 -25.14
C MET A 1 5.08 13.29 -24.16
N ASP A 2 5.22 14.55 -24.59
CA ASP A 2 5.10 15.74 -23.73
C ASP A 2 3.70 15.99 -23.14
N VAL A 3 2.64 15.66 -23.88
CA VAL A 3 1.25 15.87 -23.42
C VAL A 3 0.90 14.96 -22.23
N ILE A 4 1.31 13.69 -22.28
CA ILE A 4 1.07 12.73 -21.19
C ILE A 4 1.87 13.11 -19.95
N VAL A 5 3.14 13.52 -20.13
CA VAL A 5 3.97 14.03 -19.03
C VAL A 5 3.40 15.32 -18.44
N SER A 6 2.80 16.20 -19.24
CA SER A 6 2.14 17.43 -18.78
C SER A 6 0.84 17.15 -18.02
N ILE A 7 0.02 16.19 -18.48
CA ILE A 7 -1.20 15.77 -17.79
C ILE A 7 -0.86 15.12 -16.45
N ILE A 8 0.15 14.25 -16.42
CA ILE A 8 0.61 13.59 -15.19
C ILE A 8 1.27 14.60 -14.24
N SER A 9 2.07 15.54 -14.76
CA SER A 9 2.62 16.65 -13.98
C SER A 9 1.52 17.59 -13.48
N GLY A 10 0.42 17.75 -14.23
CA GLY A 10 -0.71 18.60 -13.88
C GLY A 10 -1.57 17.97 -12.79
N SER A 11 -1.97 16.70 -12.94
CA SER A 11 -2.69 15.94 -11.91
C SER A 11 -1.86 15.78 -10.65
N PHE A 12 -0.55 15.54 -10.76
CA PHE A 12 0.33 15.48 -9.59
C PHE A 12 0.49 16.86 -8.94
N ARG A 13 0.59 17.94 -9.73
CA ARG A 13 0.64 19.31 -9.21
C ARG A 13 -0.67 19.69 -8.52
N TYR A 14 -1.84 19.20 -8.96
CA TYR A 14 -3.12 19.42 -8.27
C TYR A 14 -3.25 18.59 -6.98
N LEU A 15 -2.79 17.34 -6.98
CA LEU A 15 -2.82 16.44 -5.80
C LEU A 15 -1.75 16.77 -4.75
N VAL A 16 -0.69 17.48 -5.13
CA VAL A 16 0.44 17.90 -4.29
C VAL A 16 0.53 19.43 -4.22
N SER A 17 -0.50 20.16 -4.69
CA SER A 17 -0.45 21.61 -4.78
C SER A 17 -0.32 22.20 -3.39
N LEU A 18 0.89 22.63 -3.06
CA LEU A 18 1.12 23.60 -2.00
C LEU A 18 0.25 24.82 -2.30
N PRO A 19 -0.59 25.29 -1.36
CA PRO A 19 -1.17 26.61 -1.49
C PRO A 19 -0.02 27.64 -1.55
N PRO A 20 -0.06 28.59 -2.50
CA PRO A 20 0.93 29.66 -2.55
C PRO A 20 0.54 30.74 -1.54
N GLY A 21 1.06 30.67 -0.31
CA GLY A 21 0.77 31.65 0.74
C GLY A 21 1.40 31.34 2.10
N ASP A 22 1.29 32.28 3.04
CA ASP A 22 1.67 32.23 4.48
C ASP A 22 1.01 31.03 5.23
N ASP A 23 0.03 30.42 4.57
CA ASP A 23 -0.84 29.30 4.93
C ASP A 23 -0.23 27.90 4.63
N GLY A 24 1.00 27.82 4.10
CA GLY A 24 1.67 26.55 3.81
C GLY A 24 1.92 25.66 5.05
N GLY A 25 2.13 26.26 6.23
CA GLY A 25 2.31 25.51 7.48
C GLY A 25 1.02 24.82 7.97
N GLU A 26 -0.13 25.46 7.79
CA GLU A 26 -1.44 24.91 8.16
C GLU A 26 -1.80 23.73 7.25
N TRP A 27 -1.59 23.88 5.94
CA TRP A 27 -1.78 22.79 4.96
C TRP A 27 -0.92 21.56 5.25
N LEU A 28 0.35 21.75 5.61
CA LEU A 28 1.25 20.65 5.98
C LEU A 28 0.77 19.90 7.23
N LYS A 29 0.21 20.63 8.20
CA LYS A 29 -0.36 20.06 9.43
C LYS A 29 -1.63 19.24 9.13
N GLU A 30 -2.49 19.74 8.24
CA GLU A 30 -3.69 19.02 7.80
C GLU A 30 -3.34 17.75 7.01
N MET A 31 -2.41 17.85 6.05
CA MET A 31 -1.90 16.70 5.28
C MET A 31 -1.30 15.63 6.20
N ARG A 32 -0.51 16.04 7.21
CA ARG A 32 0.04 15.13 8.23
C ARG A 32 -1.07 14.41 9.00
N GLY A 33 -2.12 15.12 9.41
CA GLY A 33 -3.28 14.54 10.08
C GLY A 33 -4.00 13.51 9.21
N ASN A 34 -4.27 13.86 7.95
CA ASN A 34 -4.94 12.98 6.99
C ASN A 34 -4.12 11.73 6.68
N LEU A 35 -2.81 11.87 6.48
CA LEU A 35 -1.91 10.73 6.25
C LEU A 35 -1.84 9.81 7.47
N GLY A 36 -1.75 10.36 8.68
CA GLY A 36 -1.75 9.58 9.91
C GLY A 36 -3.06 8.80 10.11
N LEU A 37 -4.19 9.44 9.83
CA LEU A 37 -5.51 8.80 9.88
C LEU A 37 -5.56 7.61 8.93
N MET A 38 -5.20 7.82 7.66
CA MET A 38 -5.26 6.78 6.65
C MET A 38 -4.27 5.64 6.93
N ALA A 39 -3.06 5.95 7.40
CA ALA A 39 -2.08 4.94 7.81
C ALA A 39 -2.59 4.11 9.00
N THR A 40 -3.30 4.73 9.94
CA THR A 40 -3.93 3.98 11.03
C THR A 40 -5.01 3.04 10.51
N VAL A 41 -5.88 3.52 9.59
CA VAL A 41 -6.92 2.69 8.96
C VAL A 41 -6.33 1.51 8.21
N ILE A 42 -5.29 1.72 7.40
CA ILE A 42 -4.62 0.63 6.66
C ILE A 42 -3.98 -0.36 7.63
N ALA A 43 -3.31 0.12 8.68
CA ALA A 43 -2.72 -0.76 9.68
C ALA A 43 -3.79 -1.62 10.37
N THR A 44 -4.92 -1.02 10.73
CA THR A 44 -6.06 -1.73 11.32
C THR A 44 -6.64 -2.77 10.36
N MET A 45 -6.87 -2.42 9.09
CA MET A 45 -7.38 -3.37 8.09
C MET A 45 -6.40 -4.51 7.84
N ALA A 46 -5.11 -4.23 7.69
CA ALA A 46 -4.09 -5.25 7.48
C ALA A 46 -3.96 -6.17 8.72
N PHE A 47 -4.04 -5.62 9.92
CA PHE A 47 -4.05 -6.41 11.16
C PHE A 47 -5.26 -7.35 11.22
N GLN A 48 -6.46 -6.83 10.93
CA GLN A 48 -7.68 -7.64 10.89
C GLN A 48 -7.60 -8.75 9.85
N ASN A 49 -7.12 -8.44 8.64
CA ASN A 49 -6.92 -9.42 7.57
C ASN A 49 -5.86 -10.48 7.90
N GLY A 50 -4.83 -10.11 8.68
CA GLY A 50 -3.76 -11.02 9.09
C GLY A 50 -4.23 -12.03 10.14
N LEU A 51 -5.02 -11.58 11.13
CA LEU A 51 -5.56 -12.44 12.17
C LEU A 51 -6.80 -13.23 11.71
N ASN A 52 -7.59 -12.64 10.82
CA ASN A 52 -8.79 -13.25 10.25
C ASN A 52 -8.63 -13.33 8.73
N PRO A 53 -7.82 -14.29 8.23
CA PRO A 53 -7.63 -14.46 6.80
C PRO A 53 -8.96 -14.79 6.11
N PRO A 54 -9.07 -14.53 4.79
CA PRO A 54 -10.22 -14.92 3.98
C PRO A 54 -10.55 -16.41 4.19
N GLY A 55 -11.81 -16.72 4.46
CA GLY A 55 -12.24 -18.08 4.79
C GLY A 55 -12.04 -18.48 6.26
N GLY A 56 -11.41 -17.62 7.08
CA GLY A 56 -11.21 -17.82 8.51
C GLY A 56 -10.09 -18.81 8.85
N VAL A 57 -9.97 -19.07 10.15
CA VAL A 57 -9.12 -20.13 10.70
C VAL A 57 -9.97 -21.35 11.03
N ILE A 58 -9.41 -22.52 10.80
CA ILE A 58 -10.05 -23.79 11.13
C ILE A 58 -10.15 -23.88 12.65
N GLN A 59 -11.37 -24.01 13.14
CA GLN A 59 -11.65 -24.16 14.56
C GLN A 59 -11.51 -25.63 14.99
N ASN A 60 -11.50 -25.85 16.30
CA ASN A 60 -11.46 -27.21 16.81
C ASN A 60 -12.75 -27.97 16.51
N GLY A 61 -12.68 -29.30 16.41
CA GLY A 61 -13.86 -30.15 16.32
C GLY A 61 -14.72 -30.11 17.59
N ASP A 62 -16.01 -30.41 17.44
CA ASP A 62 -17.05 -30.37 18.49
C ASP A 62 -16.73 -31.20 19.75
N ASN A 63 -15.80 -32.14 19.63
CA ASN A 63 -15.32 -33.01 20.69
C ASN A 63 -14.27 -32.36 21.61
N GLY A 64 -13.94 -31.08 21.44
CA GLY A 64 -13.07 -30.31 22.35
C GLY A 64 -11.60 -30.75 22.38
N SER A 65 -11.23 -31.78 21.61
CA SER A 65 -9.85 -32.27 21.47
C SER A 65 -9.14 -31.50 20.36
N VAL A 66 -8.07 -30.77 20.71
CA VAL A 66 -7.15 -30.14 19.74
C VAL A 66 -6.23 -31.19 19.17
N THR A 67 -6.74 -31.96 18.21
CA THR A 67 -5.97 -32.97 17.50
C THR A 67 -5.89 -32.65 16.02
N CYS A 68 -4.67 -32.45 15.53
CA CYS A 68 -4.40 -32.55 14.10
C CYS A 68 -4.69 -33.99 13.66
N PRO A 69 -5.52 -34.22 12.63
CA PRO A 69 -5.65 -35.55 12.06
C PRO A 69 -4.29 -35.99 11.50
N LEU A 70 -3.72 -37.05 12.08
CA LEU A 70 -2.55 -37.76 11.58
C LEU A 70 -3.02 -39.06 10.90
N PRO A 71 -2.50 -39.41 9.71
CA PRO A 71 -1.52 -38.68 8.91
C PRO A 71 -2.12 -37.46 8.19
N ILE A 72 -1.30 -36.42 7.99
CA ILE A 72 -1.70 -35.23 7.23
C ILE A 72 -1.78 -35.60 5.75
N ALA A 73 -2.96 -36.02 5.30
CA ALA A 73 -3.24 -36.24 3.89
C ALA A 73 -3.26 -34.90 3.13
N HIS A 74 -3.02 -34.93 1.83
CA HIS A 74 -3.08 -33.75 0.98
C HIS A 74 -4.48 -33.11 1.05
N GLY A 75 -4.57 -31.90 1.61
CA GLY A 75 -5.84 -31.18 1.79
C GLY A 75 -6.45 -31.24 3.19
N GLN A 76 -5.82 -31.95 4.14
CA GLN A 76 -6.24 -31.94 5.54
C GLN A 76 -5.50 -30.85 6.31
N ALA A 77 -6.26 -29.96 6.95
CA ALA A 77 -5.72 -28.82 7.67
C ALA A 77 -6.10 -28.87 9.15
N CYS A 78 -5.17 -28.43 9.99
CA CYS A 78 -5.29 -28.52 11.43
C CYS A 78 -6.05 -27.33 12.03
N PRO A 79 -6.65 -27.49 13.23
CA PRO A 79 -7.11 -26.36 14.03
C PRO A 79 -6.01 -25.30 14.16
N GLY A 80 -6.37 -24.03 13.95
CA GLY A 80 -5.44 -22.89 13.94
C GLY A 80 -4.78 -22.60 12.59
N GLN A 81 -4.93 -23.48 11.58
CA GLN A 81 -4.52 -23.15 10.21
C GLN A 81 -5.60 -22.34 9.49
N SER A 82 -5.20 -21.46 8.58
CA SER A 82 -6.16 -20.72 7.75
C SER A 82 -6.81 -21.66 6.72
N VAL A 83 -8.12 -21.49 6.50
CA VAL A 83 -8.85 -22.22 5.46
C VAL A 83 -8.27 -21.89 4.09
N TYR A 84 -7.83 -20.64 3.87
CA TYR A 84 -7.14 -20.25 2.65
C TYR A 84 -5.87 -21.10 2.41
N ALA A 85 -5.00 -21.27 3.42
CA ALA A 85 -3.80 -22.08 3.27
C ALA A 85 -4.07 -23.56 2.93
N ALA A 86 -5.25 -24.07 3.35
CA ALA A 86 -5.68 -25.42 3.05
C ALA A 86 -6.15 -25.61 1.59
N VAL A 87 -6.78 -24.58 1.02
CA VAL A 87 -7.33 -24.60 -0.35
C VAL A 87 -6.28 -24.22 -1.39
N ASP A 88 -5.55 -23.13 -1.17
CA ASP A 88 -4.50 -22.64 -2.07
C ASP A 88 -3.34 -22.04 -1.27
N ARG A 89 -2.31 -22.86 -1.07
CA ARG A 89 -1.10 -22.46 -0.35
C ARG A 89 -0.33 -21.33 -1.04
N HIS A 90 -0.35 -21.29 -2.37
CA HIS A 90 0.39 -20.29 -3.14
C HIS A 90 -0.30 -18.93 -3.06
N GLY A 91 -1.61 -18.88 -3.30
CA GLY A 91 -2.42 -17.67 -3.12
C GLY A 91 -2.36 -17.13 -1.69
N TYR A 92 -2.45 -18.00 -0.69
CA TYR A 92 -2.33 -17.62 0.73
C TYR A 92 -0.98 -16.99 1.06
N SER A 93 0.13 -17.54 0.55
CA SER A 93 1.46 -16.99 0.79
C SER A 93 1.60 -15.57 0.21
N GLY A 94 1.12 -15.35 -1.02
CA GLY A 94 1.10 -14.03 -1.64
C GLY A 94 0.21 -13.03 -0.89
N PHE A 95 -0.96 -13.48 -0.45
CA PHE A 95 -1.88 -12.70 0.38
C PHE A 95 -1.22 -12.25 1.68
N MET A 96 -0.68 -13.18 2.47
CA MET A 96 -0.05 -12.87 3.76
C MET A 96 1.16 -11.97 3.58
N LEU A 97 2.00 -12.22 2.58
CA LEU A 97 3.19 -11.42 2.33
C LEU A 97 2.83 -9.97 2.00
N THR A 98 1.93 -9.75 1.03
CA THR A 98 1.50 -8.40 0.65
C THR A 98 0.80 -7.68 1.80
N ASN A 99 -0.04 -8.37 2.56
CA ASN A 99 -0.73 -7.83 3.73
C ASN A 99 0.24 -7.41 4.85
N SER A 100 1.21 -8.27 5.20
CA SER A 100 2.20 -7.98 6.23
C SER A 100 3.13 -6.84 5.83
N ILE A 101 3.55 -6.80 4.56
CA ILE A 101 4.36 -5.69 4.06
C ILE A 101 3.56 -4.38 4.13
N SER A 102 2.29 -4.38 3.72
CA SER A 102 1.39 -3.21 3.86
C SER A 102 1.30 -2.74 5.31
N PHE A 103 1.15 -3.66 6.27
CA PHE A 103 1.08 -3.35 7.69
C PHE A 103 2.34 -2.66 8.19
N LEU A 104 3.52 -3.17 7.83
CA LEU A 104 4.82 -2.60 8.22
C LEU A 104 5.01 -1.19 7.65
N PHE A 105 4.69 -0.97 6.37
CA PHE A 105 4.78 0.36 5.78
C PHE A 105 3.80 1.35 6.40
N SER A 106 2.62 0.87 6.80
CA SER A 106 1.62 1.69 7.48
C SER A 106 2.05 2.10 8.89
N ILE A 107 2.57 1.17 9.69
CA ILE A 107 3.15 1.48 11.01
C ILE A 107 4.32 2.44 10.87
N THR A 108 5.20 2.19 9.89
CA THR A 108 6.33 3.08 9.60
C THR A 108 5.83 4.49 9.30
N THR A 109 4.77 4.62 8.51
CA THR A 109 4.12 5.90 8.21
C THR A 109 3.54 6.54 9.46
N CYS A 110 2.83 5.79 10.32
CA CYS A 110 2.33 6.30 11.60
C CYS A 110 3.46 6.82 12.49
N ILE A 111 4.56 6.06 12.64
CA ILE A 111 5.72 6.49 13.44
C ILE A 111 6.32 7.77 12.86
N LEU A 112 6.58 7.82 11.55
CA LEU A 112 7.11 9.02 10.89
C LEU A 112 6.19 10.24 11.04
N VAL A 113 4.88 10.02 10.93
CA VAL A 113 3.87 11.05 11.18
C VAL A 113 3.92 11.49 12.64
N ILE A 114 4.03 10.60 13.63
CA ILE A 114 4.05 10.98 15.06
C ILE A 114 5.36 11.65 15.46
N SER A 115 6.51 11.16 14.95
CA SER A 115 7.85 11.66 15.25
C SER A 115 8.09 13.12 14.86
N GLY A 116 7.15 13.75 14.15
CA GLY A 116 7.23 15.19 13.89
C GLY A 116 8.40 15.57 13.00
N VAL A 117 8.84 14.64 12.13
CA VAL A 117 9.82 14.93 11.08
C VAL A 117 9.33 16.18 10.36
N PRO A 118 10.16 17.23 10.23
CA PRO A 118 9.73 18.51 9.68
C PRO A 118 9.18 18.27 8.28
N LEU A 119 7.85 18.29 8.14
CA LEU A 119 7.16 18.20 6.86
C LEU A 119 7.35 19.53 6.15
N GLY A 120 8.54 19.78 5.64
CA GLY A 120 8.79 20.89 4.75
C GLY A 120 8.35 20.56 3.31
N PRO A 121 8.24 21.57 2.43
CA PRO A 121 8.27 21.34 1.00
C PRO A 121 9.61 20.69 0.63
N GLY A 122 9.63 19.37 0.49
CA GLY A 122 10.87 18.63 0.27
C GLY A 122 10.76 17.12 0.43
N TYR A 123 11.90 16.50 0.73
CA TYR A 123 12.07 15.05 0.82
C TYR A 123 11.15 14.32 1.83
N PRO A 124 10.94 14.78 3.09
CA PRO A 124 10.23 13.99 4.10
C PRO A 124 8.73 13.80 3.78
N THR A 125 8.04 14.86 3.36
CA THR A 125 6.64 14.80 2.91
C THR A 125 6.47 13.87 1.71
N LEU A 126 7.49 13.83 0.85
CA LEU A 126 7.53 12.97 -0.31
C LEU A 126 7.79 11.50 0.05
N VAL A 127 8.67 11.21 1.02
CA VAL A 127 8.84 9.85 1.54
C VAL A 127 7.54 9.35 2.17
N LEU A 128 6.87 10.17 2.99
CA LEU A 128 5.58 9.84 3.59
C LEU A 128 4.51 9.51 2.54
N ALA A 129 4.39 10.33 1.49
CA ALA A 129 3.44 10.07 0.40
C ALA A 129 3.75 8.76 -0.36
N MET A 130 5.04 8.41 -0.52
CA MET A 130 5.47 7.16 -1.17
C MET A 130 5.14 5.92 -0.31
N LEU A 131 5.49 5.95 0.98
CA LEU A 131 5.19 4.86 1.92
C LEU A 131 3.68 4.62 2.00
N MET A 132 2.90 5.70 2.04
CA MET A 132 1.45 5.64 2.05
C MET A 132 0.88 5.01 0.77
N SER A 133 1.36 5.44 -0.39
CA SER A 133 0.94 4.89 -1.69
C SER A 133 1.29 3.41 -1.82
N PHE A 134 2.47 3.03 -1.35
CA PHE A 134 2.92 1.63 -1.38
C PHE A 134 2.07 0.75 -0.46
N SER A 135 1.73 1.25 0.74
CA SER A 135 0.83 0.56 1.68
C SER A 135 -0.54 0.33 1.07
N LEU A 136 -1.17 1.36 0.49
CA LEU A 136 -2.49 1.25 -0.15
C LEU A 136 -2.52 0.20 -1.27
N ILE A 137 -1.48 0.16 -2.09
CA ILE A 137 -1.40 -0.77 -3.22
C ILE A 137 -1.21 -2.19 -2.75
N LEU A 138 -0.32 -2.42 -1.78
CA LEU A 138 -0.14 -3.75 -1.20
C LEU A 138 -1.40 -4.25 -0.51
N LEU A 139 -2.12 -3.39 0.21
CA LEU A 139 -3.41 -3.73 0.79
C LEU A 139 -4.45 -4.06 -0.28
N ALA A 140 -4.48 -3.32 -1.39
CA ALA A 140 -5.38 -3.61 -2.50
C ALA A 140 -5.06 -4.94 -3.18
N VAL A 141 -3.77 -5.27 -3.38
CA VAL A 141 -3.34 -6.58 -3.91
C VAL A 141 -3.78 -7.70 -2.96
N SER A 142 -3.51 -7.55 -1.66
CA SER A 142 -3.97 -8.48 -0.63
C SER A 142 -5.49 -8.70 -0.70
N TYR A 143 -6.27 -7.61 -0.78
CA TYR A 143 -7.73 -7.70 -0.92
C TYR A 143 -8.16 -8.50 -2.16
N THR A 144 -7.55 -8.25 -3.33
CA THR A 144 -7.90 -8.99 -4.56
C THR A 144 -7.59 -10.48 -4.45
N LEU A 145 -6.47 -10.85 -3.82
CA LEU A 145 -6.08 -12.23 -3.57
C LEU A 145 -7.04 -12.91 -2.58
N GLY A 146 -7.49 -12.19 -1.55
CA GLY A 146 -8.46 -12.71 -0.59
C GLY A 146 -9.87 -12.87 -1.18
N ALA A 147 -10.33 -11.90 -1.95
CA ALA A 147 -11.64 -11.93 -2.61
C ALA A 147 -11.76 -13.08 -3.63
N PHE A 148 -10.65 -13.50 -4.24
CA PHE A 148 -10.63 -14.68 -5.13
C PHE A 148 -11.10 -15.95 -4.43
N LEU A 149 -10.71 -16.16 -3.17
CA LEU A 149 -11.10 -17.34 -2.39
C LEU A 149 -12.61 -17.33 -2.07
N LEU A 150 -13.16 -16.15 -1.76
CA LEU A 150 -14.54 -16.01 -1.30
C LEU A 150 -15.59 -16.22 -2.41
N ASN A 151 -15.19 -16.15 -3.69
CA ASN A 151 -16.14 -16.19 -4.80
C ASN A 151 -16.01 -17.48 -5.64
N PRO A 152 -16.70 -18.57 -5.27
CA PRO A 152 -16.59 -19.86 -5.95
C PRO A 152 -17.12 -19.84 -7.40
N ARG A 153 -18.00 -18.89 -7.76
CA ARG A 153 -18.45 -18.72 -9.16
C ARG A 153 -17.33 -18.22 -10.07
N ILE A 154 -16.38 -17.45 -9.53
CA ILE A 154 -15.24 -16.90 -10.26
C ILE A 154 -14.17 -17.96 -10.51
N GLN A 155 -14.12 -19.04 -9.73
CA GLN A 155 -13.31 -20.20 -10.09
C GLN A 155 -13.73 -20.78 -11.45
N LYS A 156 -15.02 -20.86 -11.80
CA LYS A 156 -15.41 -21.40 -13.13
C LYS A 156 -14.98 -20.52 -14.32
N THR A 157 -14.77 -19.22 -14.10
CA THR A 157 -14.32 -18.26 -15.12
C THR A 157 -12.92 -17.73 -14.79
N HIS A 158 -11.97 -18.66 -14.58
CA HIS A 158 -10.59 -18.35 -14.19
C HIS A 158 -9.91 -17.28 -15.06
N ALA A 159 -10.18 -17.24 -16.36
CA ALA A 159 -9.50 -16.36 -17.30
C ALA A 159 -9.87 -14.87 -17.09
N GLY A 160 -11.17 -14.54 -17.01
CA GLY A 160 -11.63 -13.15 -16.94
C GLY A 160 -11.21 -12.45 -15.65
N PHE A 161 -11.29 -13.15 -14.52
CA PHE A 161 -10.89 -12.58 -13.24
C PHE A 161 -9.37 -12.51 -13.06
N ARG A 162 -8.61 -13.49 -13.58
CA ARG A 162 -7.14 -13.37 -13.64
C ARG A 162 -6.73 -12.16 -14.46
N VAL A 163 -7.33 -11.96 -15.64
CA VAL A 163 -7.08 -10.77 -16.47
C VAL A 163 -7.43 -9.50 -15.71
N PHE A 164 -8.56 -9.45 -15.01
CA PHE A 164 -8.92 -8.31 -14.17
C PHE A 164 -7.87 -8.02 -13.08
N ILE A 165 -7.42 -9.05 -12.34
CA ILE A 165 -6.34 -8.90 -11.36
C ILE A 165 -5.06 -8.39 -12.03
N TYR A 166 -4.63 -8.99 -13.14
CA TYR A 166 -3.41 -8.54 -13.82
C TYR A 166 -3.53 -7.09 -14.29
N VAL A 167 -4.64 -6.70 -14.92
CA VAL A 167 -4.89 -5.33 -15.36
C VAL A 167 -4.88 -4.37 -14.16
N PHE A 168 -5.55 -4.74 -13.07
CA PHE A 168 -5.60 -3.92 -11.86
C PHE A 168 -4.22 -3.76 -11.22
N VAL A 169 -3.46 -4.85 -11.06
CA VAL A 169 -2.09 -4.83 -10.52
C VAL A 169 -1.17 -4.01 -11.43
N THR A 170 -1.21 -4.23 -12.75
CA THR A 170 -0.41 -3.47 -13.71
C THR A 170 -0.77 -1.98 -13.65
N PHE A 171 -2.04 -1.63 -13.54
CA PHE A 171 -2.48 -0.25 -13.38
C PHE A 171 -1.91 0.39 -12.10
N LEU A 172 -1.96 -0.31 -10.96
CA LEU A 172 -1.36 0.17 -9.71
C LEU A 172 0.16 0.34 -9.80
N VAL A 173 0.87 -0.59 -10.45
CA VAL A 173 2.32 -0.49 -10.70
C VAL A 173 2.64 0.71 -11.60
N VAL A 174 1.83 0.96 -12.64
CA VAL A 174 1.98 2.14 -13.48
C VAL A 174 1.82 3.40 -12.63
N LEU A 175 0.80 3.51 -11.79
CA LEU A 175 0.62 4.66 -10.89
C LEU A 175 1.83 4.89 -9.96
N LEU A 176 2.44 3.84 -9.42
CA LEU A 176 3.68 3.94 -8.63
C LEU A 176 4.85 4.42 -9.46
N SER A 177 5.04 3.86 -10.65
CA SER A 177 6.12 4.27 -11.55
C SER A 177 5.99 5.74 -11.94
N LEU A 178 4.76 6.23 -12.17
CA LEU A 178 4.50 7.63 -12.46
C LEU A 178 4.82 8.53 -11.26
N ARG A 179 4.43 8.14 -10.03
CA ARG A 179 4.80 8.84 -8.80
C ARG A 179 6.32 8.90 -8.61
N PHE A 180 7.01 7.79 -8.88
CA PHE A 180 8.46 7.69 -8.77
C PHE A 180 9.20 8.53 -9.83
N VAL A 181 8.72 8.54 -11.08
CA VAL A 181 9.27 9.40 -12.14
C VAL A 181 9.03 10.87 -11.83
N ALA A 182 7.83 11.24 -11.37
CA ALA A 182 7.51 12.60 -10.95
C ALA A 182 8.46 13.09 -9.84
N LEU A 183 8.78 12.20 -8.89
CA LEU A 183 9.74 12.44 -7.82
C LEU A 183 11.16 12.68 -8.36
N ILE A 184 11.65 11.83 -9.26
CA ILE A 184 12.98 12.03 -9.88
C ILE A 184 13.05 13.38 -10.59
N LEU A 185 12.00 13.76 -11.31
CA LEU A 185 11.92 15.04 -12.00
C LEU A 185 11.87 16.21 -11.01
N ALA A 186 11.15 16.10 -9.90
CA ALA A 186 11.10 17.12 -8.86
C ALA A 186 12.48 17.34 -8.23
N VAL A 187 13.18 16.27 -7.85
CA VAL A 187 14.54 16.33 -7.29
C VAL A 187 15.51 16.97 -8.30
N ARG A 188 15.44 16.58 -9.58
CA ARG A 188 16.24 17.19 -10.65
C ARG A 188 15.96 18.68 -10.82
N ARG A 189 14.71 19.12 -10.71
CA ARG A 189 14.33 20.54 -10.80
C ARG A 189 14.88 21.36 -9.62
N VAL A 190 14.83 20.83 -8.40
CA VAL A 190 15.41 21.48 -7.22
C VAL A 190 16.92 21.63 -7.38
N LYS A 191 17.62 20.57 -7.81
CA LYS A 191 19.06 20.62 -8.05
C LYS A 191 19.44 21.64 -9.13
N LYS A 192 18.65 21.73 -10.21
CA LYS A 192 18.88 22.70 -11.30
C LYS A 192 18.65 24.16 -10.85
N LYS A 193 17.68 24.41 -9.97
CA LYS A 193 17.42 25.76 -9.41
C LYS A 193 18.56 26.21 -8.47
N ALA A 194 19.16 25.27 -7.73
CA ALA A 194 20.32 25.54 -6.88
C ALA A 194 21.56 25.96 -7.71
N ASP A 195 21.83 25.27 -8.83
CA ASP A 195 22.98 25.61 -9.72
C ASP A 195 22.81 26.96 -10.45
N THR A 196 21.57 27.44 -10.64
CA THR A 196 21.30 28.65 -11.44
C THR A 196 21.25 29.93 -10.59
N THR A 197 21.35 29.84 -9.26
CA THR A 197 21.32 31.03 -8.38
C THR A 197 22.75 31.52 -8.17
N PRO A 198 23.18 32.65 -8.79
CA PRO A 198 24.54 33.14 -8.61
C PRO A 198 24.77 33.55 -7.16
N ALA A 199 25.91 33.16 -6.58
CA ALA A 199 26.32 33.57 -5.24
C ALA A 199 26.34 35.10 -5.18
N LEU A 200 25.49 35.68 -4.32
CA LEU A 200 25.49 37.12 -4.07
C LEU A 200 26.86 37.49 -3.49
N PRO A 201 27.56 38.51 -4.04
CA PRO A 201 28.83 38.94 -3.48
C PRO A 201 28.61 39.42 -2.04
N SER A 202 29.41 38.88 -1.12
CA SER A 202 29.50 39.31 0.26
C SER A 202 29.85 40.81 0.32
N GLN A 203 28.96 41.62 0.87
CA GLN A 203 29.30 42.90 1.47
C GLN A 203 29.41 42.74 2.98
#